data_AF-A0A5B0EZ82-F1
#
_entry.id   AF-A0A5B0EZ82-F1
#
_cell.length_a   1.000
_cell.length_b   1.000
_cell.length_c   1.000
_cell.angle_alpha   90.00
_cell.angle_beta   90.00
_cell.angle_gamma   90.00
#
_symmetry.space_group_name_H-M   'P 1'
#
loop_
_entity.id
_entity.type
_entity.pdbx_description
1 polymer ?
#
loop_
_entity_poly.entity_id
_entity_poly.type
_entity_poly.pdbx_seq_one_letter_code
_entity_poly.pdbx_strand_id
1 'polypeptide(L)' 'MRQQSSYPKPFKAQVVQECLQPGATISSVAITHGINTNVIRKWLPLYRDQSAAGHCRHSFL' A
#
# COMPACT_ATOMS: atom_id res chain seq x y z
N MET A 1 -7.51 15.99 16.61
CA MET A 1 -8.34 15.77 15.41
C MET A 1 -7.53 14.95 14.42
N ARG A 2 -7.75 13.63 14.33
CA ARG A 2 -7.11 12.81 13.29
C ARG A 2 -7.84 13.15 11.98
N GLN A 3 -7.24 14.00 11.17
CA GLN A 3 -7.64 14.10 9.77
C GLN A 3 -7.48 12.70 9.19
N GLN A 4 -8.58 11.97 9.05
CA GLN A 4 -8.65 10.92 8.05
C GLN A 4 -8.59 11.66 6.72
N SER A 5 -7.37 12.03 6.32
CA SER A 5 -7.11 12.62 5.03
C SER A 5 -7.72 11.67 4.02
N SER A 6 -8.78 12.10 3.35
CA SER A 6 -9.50 11.28 2.39
C SER A 6 -8.60 11.20 1.16
N TYR A 7 -7.59 10.33 1.24
CA TYR A 7 -6.65 10.17 0.14
C TYR A 7 -7.47 9.71 -1.08
N PRO A 8 -7.27 10.36 -2.24
CA PRO A 8 -8.00 9.99 -3.43
C PRO A 8 -7.74 8.52 -3.79
N LYS A 9 -8.78 7.82 -4.25
CA LYS A 9 -8.70 6.41 -4.69
C LYS A 9 -7.54 6.12 -5.64
N PRO A 10 -7.24 6.95 -6.67
CA PRO A 10 -6.11 6.68 -7.56
C PRO A 10 -4.76 6.75 -6.82
N PHE A 11 -4.62 7.66 -5.85
CA PHE A 11 -3.38 7.80 -5.08
C PHE A 11 -3.11 6.58 -4.19
N LYS A 12 -4.16 6.07 -3.52
CA LYS A 12 -4.06 4.83 -2.74
C LYS A 12 -3.66 3.63 -3.62
N ALA A 13 -4.23 3.53 -4.82
CA ALA A 13 -3.89 2.47 -5.77
C ALA A 13 -2.42 2.55 -6.21
N GLN A 14 -1.94 3.75 -6.54
CA GLN A 14 -0.54 3.99 -6.92
C GLN A 14 0.43 3.57 -5.80
N VAL A 15 0.15 3.97 -4.55
CA VAL A 15 0.99 3.62 -3.39
C VAL A 15 0.99 2.11 -3.13
N VAL A 16 -0.16 1.44 -3.26
CA VAL A 16 -0.25 -0.02 -3.10
C VAL A 16 0.46 -0.75 -4.24
N GLN A 17 0.36 -0.26 -5.48
CA GLN A 17 1.03 -0.84 -6.64
C GLN A 17 2.56 -0.70 -6.53
N GLU A 18 3.06 0.45 -6.07
CA GLU A 18 4.47 0.66 -5.74
C GLU A 18 4.93 -0.33 -4.66
N CYS A 19 4.12 -0.58 -3.63
CA CYS A 19 4.42 -1.59 -2.61
C CYS A 19 4.40 -3.04 -3.13
N LEU A 20 3.78 -3.31 -4.30
CA LEU A 20 3.76 -4.61 -4.94
C LEU A 20 4.96 -4.81 -5.87
N GLN A 21 5.77 -3.79 -6.13
CA GLN A 21 6.98 -3.93 -6.94
C GLN A 21 8.04 -4.79 -6.23
N PRO A 22 8.67 -5.74 -6.94
CA PRO A 22 9.73 -6.57 -6.37
C PRO A 22 10.93 -5.70 -5.98
N GLY A 23 11.18 -5.59 -4.67
CA GLY A 23 12.26 -4.77 -4.09
C GLY A 23 11.79 -3.48 -3.42
N ALA A 24 10.54 -3.06 -3.62
CA ALA A 24 9.98 -1.93 -2.90
C ALA A 24 9.44 -2.38 -1.54
N THR A 25 9.86 -1.70 -0.46
CA THR A 25 9.31 -1.94 0.87
C THR A 25 8.26 -0.90 1.20
N ILE A 26 7.25 -1.29 2.01
CA ILE A 26 6.21 -0.37 2.48
C ILE A 26 6.82 0.87 3.15
N SER A 27 7.93 0.70 3.87
CA SER A 27 8.67 1.80 4.51
C SER A 27 9.32 2.72 3.49
N SER A 28 9.93 2.18 2.43
CA SER A 28 10.52 3.00 1.37
C SER A 28 9.46 3.80 0.63
N VAL A 29 8.34 3.16 0.27
CA VAL A 29 7.21 3.82 -0.41
C VAL A 29 6.57 4.88 0.51
N ALA A 30 6.43 4.59 1.79
CA ALA A 30 5.99 5.56 2.81
C ALA A 30 6.89 6.80 2.87
N ILE A 31 8.21 6.62 2.87
CA ILE A 31 9.18 7.73 2.91
C ILE A 31 9.09 8.56 1.61
N THR A 32 9.07 7.90 0.45
CA THR A 32 8.95 8.56 -0.86
C THR A 32 7.70 9.43 -0.98
N HIS A 33 6.56 8.94 -0.47
CA HIS A 33 5.29 9.68 -0.54
C HIS A 33 4.97 10.50 0.73
N GLY A 34 5.80 10.44 1.76
CA GLY A 34 5.54 11.08 3.05
C GLY A 34 4.31 10.54 3.79
N ILE A 35 3.94 9.26 3.55
CA ILE A 35 2.74 8.63 4.12
C ILE A 35 3.14 7.77 5.31
N ASN A 36 2.32 7.75 6.36
CA ASN A 36 2.55 6.85 7.48
C ASN A 36 2.37 5.37 7.05
N THR A 37 3.36 4.52 7.34
CA THR A 37 3.34 3.08 7.02
C THR A 37 2.11 2.36 7.58
N ASN A 38 1.58 2.79 8.72
CA ASN A 38 0.37 2.23 9.33
C ASN A 38 -0.88 2.47 8.47
N VAL A 39 -0.90 3.57 7.70
CA VAL A 39 -2.00 3.86 6.77
C VAL A 39 -1.93 2.93 5.56
N ILE A 40 -0.73 2.73 4.99
CA ILE A 40 -0.51 1.82 3.87
C ILE A 40 -0.86 0.37 4.25
N ARG A 41 -0.49 -0.07 5.46
CA ARG A 41 -0.87 -1.39 5.99
C ARG A 41 -2.38 -1.60 6.11
N LYS A 42 -3.16 -0.55 6.36
CA LYS A 42 -4.63 -0.61 6.33
C LYS A 42 -5.20 -0.71 4.92
N TRP A 43 -4.49 -0.18 3.92
CA TRP A 43 -4.93 -0.22 2.52
C TRP A 43 -4.62 -1.55 1.84
N LEU A 44 -3.50 -2.19 2.17
CA LEU A 44 -3.11 -3.49 1.59
C LEU A 44 -4.24 -4.53 1.56
N PRO A 45 -4.94 -4.85 2.67
CA PRO A 45 -6.02 -5.83 2.64
C PRO A 45 -7.23 -5.35 1.84
N LEU A 46 -7.57 -4.05 1.88
CA LEU A 46 -8.70 -3.48 1.13
C LEU A 46 -8.48 -3.55 -0.39
N TYR A 47 -7.25 -3.34 -0.84
CA TYR A 47 -6.88 -3.42 -2.26
C TYR A 47 -6.56 -4.84 -2.71
N ARG A 48 -6.10 -5.70 -1.79
CA ARG A 48 -5.91 -7.13 -2.05
C ARG A 48 -7.23 -7.85 -2.28
N ASP A 49 -8.27 -7.54 -1.50
CA ASP A 49 -9.61 -8.08 -1.69
C ASP A 49 -10.19 -7.67 -3.06
N GLN A 50 -9.94 -6.43 -3.47
CA GLN A 50 -10.25 -5.93 -4.82
C GLN A 50 -9.41 -6.60 -5.93
N SER A 51 -8.22 -7.12 -5.61
CA SER A 51 -7.25 -7.71 -6.57
C SER A 51 -7.03 -9.21 -6.36
N ALA A 52 -7.92 -9.91 -5.64
CA ALA A 52 -7.76 -11.30 -5.22
C ALA A 52 -7.96 -12.33 -6.35
N ALA A 53 -7.57 -12.00 -7.57
CA ALA A 53 -7.44 -12.94 -8.70
C ALA A 53 -5.97 -13.28 -9.05
N GLY A 54 -4.97 -12.81 -8.29
CA GLY A 54 -3.56 -13.06 -8.60
C GLY A 54 -2.69 -13.15 -7.36
N HIS A 55 -2.63 -14.33 -6.76
CA HIS A 55 -1.84 -14.59 -5.56
C HIS A 55 -0.57 -15.36 -5.93
N CYS A 56 0.56 -14.66 -6.09
CA CYS A 56 1.87 -15.26 -5.86
C CYS A 56 2.41 -14.69 -4.55
N ARG A 57 2.44 -15.54 -3.52
CA ARG A 57 3.07 -15.23 -2.22
C ARG A 57 4.55 -14.97 -2.47
N HIS A 58 5.02 -13.77 -2.17
CA HIS A 58 6.44 -13.60 -1.94
C HIS A 58 6.69 -13.76 -0.44
N SER A 59 7.35 -14.87 -0.09
CA SER A 59 7.97 -15.11 1.20
C SER A 59 8.82 -13.92 1.60
N PHE A 60 8.54 -13.36 2.78
CA PHE A 60 9.55 -12.65 3.54
C PHE A 60 10.46 -13.71 4.17
N LEU A 61 11.70 -13.81 3.72
CA LEU A 61 12.82 -14.22 4.57
C LEU A 61 13.12 -13.07 5.55
#